data_AF-A0A2H0V012-F1
#
_entry.id   AF-A0A2H0V012-F1
#
_cell.length_a   1.000
_cell.length_b   1.000
_cell.length_c   1.000
_cell.angle_alpha   90.00
_cell.angle_beta   90.00
_cell.angle_gamma   90.00
#
_symmetry.space_group_name_H-M   'P 1'
#
loop_
_entity.id
_entity.type
_entity.pdbx_description
1 polymer ?
#
loop_
_entity_poly.entity_id
_entity_poly.type
_entity_poly.pdbx_seq_one_letter_code
_entity_poly.pdbx_strand_id
1 'polypeptide(L)'
;MTTFSEYFNIILTGDKEASRKAARQVSKLTYSSWGDGREKFDAIAEIVENAPKEYEKIKEDWRQENFVMAISVMYFLHNKREQPDFLFPWLFDLLQHIKGNIRYAAVRMLKNELGPLTVYIRVPDYELQYGKQGLSPKQADAILYELYFNLNKLIGDLWKPNYKRYKYIESLPSGPYKSVQMVLGTLEEYCGEDYMIRFMSMKQDKNTLYYDALDLLNNGKEGARQALKFLVEALEIDSDYVQTYIGLVSVYDALGKDKEMRECIKQAFEKTKKQFSKWPETMPWGALDNRAYMRAIQYMGDDLADSGDKDGAIELYKLLLKMNPNDNQGVRYTLAGLYAGISGSEINEMFDEGNKKQDWSKLEELVDTQNKKNLFWKKPQ
;
A
#
# COMPACT_ATOMS: atom_id res chain seq x y z
N MET A 1 2.87 -11.25 50.38
CA MET A 1 2.31 -10.17 49.55
C MET A 1 1.72 -10.80 48.31
N THR A 2 0.59 -10.31 47.84
CA THR A 2 -0.05 -10.85 46.62
C THR A 2 0.81 -10.55 45.39
N THR A 3 1.03 -11.56 44.54
CA THR A 3 1.87 -11.46 43.33
C THR A 3 1.10 -10.89 42.13
N PHE A 4 1.80 -10.55 41.04
CA PHE A 4 1.15 -10.15 39.79
C PHE A 4 0.22 -11.26 39.26
N SER A 5 0.70 -12.51 39.22
CA SER A 5 -0.06 -13.65 38.72
C SER A 5 -1.34 -13.89 39.54
N GLU A 6 -1.28 -13.71 40.87
CA GLU A 6 -2.47 -13.81 41.72
C GLU A 6 -3.49 -12.70 41.42
N TYR A 7 -3.05 -11.45 41.22
CA TYR A 7 -3.95 -10.37 40.83
C TYR A 7 -4.56 -10.60 39.44
N PHE A 8 -3.78 -11.07 38.46
CA PHE A 8 -4.29 -11.39 37.13
C PHE A 8 -5.29 -12.55 37.15
N ASN A 9 -5.06 -13.57 37.99
CA ASN A 9 -6.05 -14.61 38.22
C ASN A 9 -7.37 -14.04 38.79
N ILE A 10 -7.30 -13.11 39.76
CA ILE A 10 -8.50 -12.43 40.30
C ILE A 10 -9.18 -11.58 39.22
N ILE A 11 -8.43 -10.90 38.36
CA ILE A 11 -9.00 -10.12 37.24
C ILE A 11 -9.78 -11.05 36.31
N LEU A 12 -9.20 -12.21 35.97
CA LEU A 12 -9.75 -13.16 35.00
C LEU A 12 -10.92 -13.99 35.54
N THR A 13 -10.96 -14.29 36.84
CA THR A 13 -11.95 -15.22 37.43
C THR A 13 -12.92 -14.56 38.41
N GLY A 14 -12.53 -13.45 39.04
CA GLY A 14 -13.33 -12.79 40.07
C GLY A 14 -14.58 -12.09 39.52
N ASP A 15 -15.46 -11.67 40.42
CA ASP A 15 -16.58 -10.79 40.08
C ASP A 15 -16.10 -9.39 39.64
N LYS A 16 -17.04 -8.57 39.18
CA LYS A 16 -16.76 -7.23 38.67
C LYS A 16 -16.01 -6.33 39.67
N GLU A 17 -16.34 -6.42 40.95
CA GLU A 17 -15.73 -5.57 41.97
C GLU A 17 -14.34 -6.08 42.37
N ALA A 18 -14.20 -7.40 42.53
CA ALA A 18 -12.93 -8.05 42.82
C ALA A 18 -11.93 -7.81 41.68
N SER A 19 -12.34 -8.00 40.43
CA SER A 19 -11.52 -7.75 39.24
C SER A 19 -11.08 -6.28 39.15
N ARG A 20 -12.01 -5.34 39.38
CA ARG A 20 -11.70 -3.91 39.39
C ARG A 20 -10.70 -3.53 40.49
N LYS A 21 -10.89 -4.09 41.70
CA LYS A 21 -9.96 -3.88 42.82
C LYS A 21 -8.59 -4.46 42.51
N ALA A 22 -8.53 -5.68 41.97
CA ALA A 22 -7.28 -6.33 41.58
C ALA A 22 -6.51 -5.51 40.52
N ALA A 23 -7.17 -5.03 39.47
CA ALA A 23 -6.55 -4.18 38.45
C ALA A 23 -5.93 -2.90 39.06
N ARG A 24 -6.58 -2.29 40.05
CA ARG A 24 -6.01 -1.14 40.78
C ARG A 24 -4.82 -1.51 41.66
N GLN A 25 -4.83 -2.71 42.24
CA GLN A 25 -3.71 -3.19 43.06
C GLN A 25 -2.49 -3.54 42.22
N VAL A 26 -2.66 -4.03 40.97
CA VAL A 26 -1.56 -4.21 40.02
C VAL A 26 -0.77 -2.91 39.88
N SER A 27 -1.45 -1.78 39.66
CA SER A 27 -0.78 -0.48 39.57
C SER A 27 0.04 -0.14 40.82
N LYS A 28 -0.49 -0.39 42.02
CA LYS A 28 0.25 -0.15 43.27
C LYS A 28 1.45 -1.09 43.42
N LEU A 29 1.30 -2.36 43.04
CA LEU A 29 2.37 -3.35 43.11
C LEU A 29 3.51 -2.98 42.14
N THR A 30 3.19 -2.52 40.92
CA THR A 30 4.17 -2.06 39.93
C THR A 30 5.12 -1.01 40.51
N TYR A 31 4.59 0.00 41.20
CA TYR A 31 5.37 1.10 41.79
C TYR A 31 5.91 0.83 43.20
N SER A 32 5.63 -0.34 43.77
CA SER A 32 6.18 -0.73 45.07
C SER A 32 7.61 -1.28 44.96
N SER A 33 8.34 -1.29 46.08
CA SER A 33 9.65 -1.94 46.23
C SER A 33 9.57 -3.48 46.27
N TRP A 34 8.38 -4.07 46.10
CA TRP A 34 8.24 -5.51 46.01
C TRP A 34 9.01 -6.04 44.80
N GLY A 35 9.86 -7.04 45.04
CA GLY A 35 10.55 -7.79 43.99
C GLY A 35 11.52 -6.96 43.15
N ASP A 36 12.29 -6.03 43.72
CA ASP A 36 13.22 -5.15 42.98
C ASP A 36 14.41 -5.88 42.27
N GLY A 37 14.27 -7.20 42.06
CA GLY A 37 15.20 -8.10 41.39
C GLY A 37 14.64 -8.69 40.08
N ARG A 38 15.31 -9.73 39.57
CA ARG A 38 15.01 -10.39 38.29
C ARG A 38 13.58 -10.92 38.20
N GLU A 39 13.11 -11.55 39.26
CA GLU A 39 11.82 -12.26 39.33
C GLU A 39 10.60 -11.39 39.02
N LYS A 40 10.62 -10.10 39.39
CA LYS A 40 9.51 -9.18 39.08
C LYS A 40 9.40 -8.90 37.59
N PHE A 41 10.52 -8.68 36.91
CA PHE A 41 10.52 -8.39 35.49
C PHE A 41 10.12 -9.62 34.69
N ASP A 42 10.64 -10.79 35.06
CA ASP A 42 10.29 -12.07 34.43
C ASP A 42 8.78 -12.37 34.56
N ALA A 43 8.21 -12.15 35.76
CA ALA A 43 6.77 -12.33 35.97
C ALA A 43 5.91 -11.31 35.17
N ILE A 44 6.37 -10.07 35.01
CA ILE A 44 5.68 -9.08 34.18
C ILE A 44 5.77 -9.46 32.71
N ALA A 45 6.95 -9.90 32.24
CA ALA A 45 7.16 -10.33 30.86
C ALA A 45 6.24 -11.49 30.49
N GLU A 46 6.20 -12.54 31.32
CA GLU A 46 5.31 -13.68 31.12
C GLU A 46 3.83 -13.27 31.01
N ILE A 47 3.37 -12.33 31.84
CA ILE A 47 1.98 -11.85 31.78
C ILE A 47 1.72 -11.03 30.52
N VAL A 48 2.65 -10.15 30.13
CA VAL A 48 2.49 -9.26 28.97
C VAL A 48 2.52 -10.07 27.67
N GLU A 49 3.47 -10.99 27.50
CA GLU A 49 3.59 -11.84 26.30
C GLU A 49 2.36 -12.74 26.09
N ASN A 50 1.74 -13.22 27.18
CA ASN A 50 0.51 -14.01 27.11
C ASN A 50 -0.77 -13.16 27.06
N ALA A 51 -0.67 -11.84 27.21
CA ALA A 51 -1.84 -10.96 27.31
C ALA A 51 -2.78 -11.03 26.09
N PRO A 52 -2.30 -11.09 24.83
CA PRO A 52 -3.20 -11.23 23.68
C PRO A 52 -4.08 -12.49 23.75
N LYS A 53 -3.46 -13.65 24.06
CA LYS A 53 -4.16 -14.94 24.15
C LYS A 53 -5.15 -14.98 25.31
N GLU A 54 -4.81 -14.38 26.45
CA GLU A 54 -5.74 -14.28 27.57
C GLU A 54 -6.88 -13.31 27.29
N TYR A 55 -6.60 -12.19 26.63
CA TYR A 55 -7.60 -11.18 26.27
C TYR A 55 -8.69 -11.75 25.36
N GLU A 56 -8.34 -12.58 24.37
CA GLU A 56 -9.29 -13.25 23.46
C GLU A 56 -10.32 -14.12 24.20
N LYS A 57 -9.96 -14.67 25.35
CA LYS A 57 -10.84 -15.53 26.16
C LYS A 57 -11.88 -14.72 26.94
N ILE A 58 -11.65 -13.42 27.13
CA ILE A 58 -12.51 -12.57 27.96
C ILE A 58 -13.74 -12.14 27.16
N LYS A 59 -14.92 -12.51 27.66
CA LYS A 59 -16.21 -12.17 27.03
C LYS A 59 -16.83 -10.90 27.59
N GLU A 60 -16.53 -10.55 28.84
CA GLU A 60 -17.16 -9.42 29.49
C GLU A 60 -16.39 -8.11 29.24
N ASP A 61 -17.07 -7.11 28.67
CA ASP A 61 -16.56 -5.75 28.42
C ASP A 61 -15.80 -5.16 29.62
N TRP A 62 -16.38 -5.27 30.83
CA TRP A 62 -15.81 -4.69 32.03
C TRP A 62 -14.53 -5.42 32.47
N ARG A 63 -14.41 -6.71 32.15
CA ARG A 63 -13.25 -7.53 32.47
C ARG A 63 -12.12 -7.28 31.48
N GLN A 64 -12.45 -7.14 30.19
CA GLN A 64 -11.50 -6.67 29.16
C GLN A 64 -10.89 -5.33 29.55
N GLU A 65 -11.72 -4.38 30.01
CA GLU A 65 -11.24 -3.08 30.45
C GLU A 65 -10.31 -3.20 31.65
N ASN A 66 -10.71 -3.91 32.71
CA ASN A 66 -9.85 -4.12 33.89
C ASN A 66 -8.52 -4.79 33.53
N PHE A 67 -8.56 -5.81 32.66
CA PHE A 67 -7.39 -6.55 32.20
C PHE A 67 -6.41 -5.64 31.43
N VAL A 68 -6.88 -4.93 30.41
CA VAL A 68 -6.04 -4.03 29.61
C VAL A 68 -5.49 -2.89 30.47
N MET A 69 -6.30 -2.33 31.37
CA MET A 69 -5.82 -1.28 32.28
C MET A 69 -4.70 -1.78 33.20
N ALA A 70 -4.81 -3.01 33.72
CA ALA A 70 -3.78 -3.65 34.54
C ALA A 70 -2.50 -3.95 33.74
N ILE A 71 -2.61 -4.43 32.51
CA ILE A 71 -1.45 -4.62 31.61
C ILE A 71 -0.77 -3.27 31.35
N SER A 72 -1.54 -2.23 31.00
CA SER A 72 -1.01 -0.94 30.56
C SER A 72 -0.11 -0.22 31.56
N VAL A 73 -0.28 -0.48 32.86
CA VAL A 73 0.51 0.18 33.93
C VAL A 73 1.85 -0.50 34.17
N MET A 74 2.01 -1.75 33.77
CA MET A 74 3.27 -2.49 33.89
C MET A 74 3.93 -2.81 32.55
N TYR A 75 3.22 -2.57 31.44
CA TYR A 75 3.66 -2.87 30.08
C TYR A 75 5.10 -2.40 29.82
N PHE A 76 5.48 -1.16 30.15
CA PHE A 76 6.84 -0.65 29.91
C PHE A 76 7.98 -1.41 30.62
N LEU A 77 7.69 -2.36 31.52
CA LEU A 77 8.67 -3.13 32.27
C LEU A 77 8.98 -4.52 31.69
N HIS A 78 8.19 -5.03 30.73
CA HIS A 78 8.40 -6.39 30.18
C HIS A 78 9.74 -6.54 29.46
N ASN A 79 10.16 -5.54 28.68
CA ASN A 79 11.35 -5.62 27.82
C ASN A 79 12.64 -5.08 28.48
N LYS A 80 12.78 -5.10 29.81
CA LYS A 80 13.96 -4.52 30.48
C LYS A 80 15.26 -5.33 30.29
N ARG A 81 15.21 -6.56 29.79
CA ARG A 81 16.38 -7.47 29.74
C ARG A 81 16.57 -8.28 28.46
N GLU A 82 15.52 -8.46 27.66
CA GLU A 82 15.54 -9.28 26.44
C GLU A 82 15.17 -8.46 25.19
N GLN A 83 15.21 -9.07 24.01
CA GLN A 83 14.80 -8.39 22.77
C GLN A 83 13.32 -7.99 22.87
N PRO A 84 12.94 -6.81 22.37
CA PRO A 84 11.56 -6.35 22.49
C PRO A 84 10.59 -7.21 21.67
N ASP A 85 9.62 -7.83 22.34
CA ASP A 85 8.44 -8.41 21.69
C ASP A 85 7.39 -7.31 21.51
N PHE A 86 7.39 -6.71 20.31
CA PHE A 86 6.44 -5.67 19.99
C PHE A 86 5.07 -6.32 19.74
N LEU A 87 4.18 -6.29 20.74
CA LEU A 87 2.79 -6.77 20.65
C LEU A 87 1.89 -5.91 19.74
N PHE A 88 2.45 -5.29 18.69
CA PHE A 88 1.77 -4.37 17.78
C PHE A 88 0.47 -4.91 17.20
N PRO A 89 0.36 -6.18 16.74
CA PRO A 89 -0.91 -6.69 16.23
C PRO A 89 -2.05 -6.56 17.25
N TRP A 90 -1.82 -7.00 18.49
CA TRP A 90 -2.81 -6.87 19.56
C TRP A 90 -3.10 -5.41 19.90
N LEU A 91 -2.07 -4.55 19.94
CA LEU A 91 -2.26 -3.12 20.20
C LEU A 91 -3.09 -2.42 19.10
N PHE A 92 -2.95 -2.83 17.83
CA PHE A 92 -3.78 -2.34 16.73
C PHE A 92 -5.25 -2.75 16.88
N ASP A 93 -5.52 -3.96 17.38
CA ASP A 93 -6.89 -4.38 17.71
C ASP A 93 -7.47 -3.53 18.86
N LEU A 94 -6.68 -3.29 19.91
CA LEU A 94 -7.11 -2.46 21.04
C LEU A 94 -7.34 -0.99 20.64
N LEU A 95 -6.58 -0.44 19.69
CA LEU A 95 -6.82 0.91 19.14
C LEU A 95 -8.19 1.05 18.46
N GLN A 96 -8.73 -0.04 17.94
CA GLN A 96 -10.03 -0.08 17.25
C GLN A 96 -11.20 -0.38 18.20
N HIS A 97 -10.91 -0.71 19.47
CA HIS A 97 -11.92 -1.11 20.44
C HIS A 97 -13.00 -0.05 20.69
N ILE A 98 -14.24 -0.46 20.97
CA ILE A 98 -15.37 0.46 21.19
C ILE A 98 -15.21 1.33 22.46
N LYS A 99 -14.59 0.78 23.52
CA LYS A 99 -14.34 1.48 24.78
C LYS A 99 -13.13 2.40 24.70
N GLY A 100 -13.31 3.67 25.05
CA GLY A 100 -12.25 4.68 25.02
C GLY A 100 -11.08 4.40 25.97
N ASN A 101 -11.33 3.80 27.15
CA ASN A 101 -10.28 3.50 28.13
C ASN A 101 -9.28 2.46 27.60
N ILE A 102 -9.78 1.43 26.89
CA ILE A 102 -8.95 0.41 26.24
C ILE A 102 -8.11 1.05 25.13
N ARG A 103 -8.72 1.88 24.27
CA ARG A 103 -7.96 2.61 23.24
C ARG A 103 -6.88 3.50 23.85
N TYR A 104 -7.20 4.22 24.92
CA TYR A 104 -6.24 5.10 25.59
C TYR A 104 -5.07 4.31 26.21
N ALA A 105 -5.35 3.14 26.79
CA ALA A 105 -4.32 2.22 27.26
C ALA A 105 -3.42 1.74 26.11
N ALA A 106 -4.00 1.37 24.96
CA ALA A 106 -3.23 0.98 23.77
C ALA A 106 -2.33 2.10 23.25
N VAL A 107 -2.85 3.33 23.17
CA VAL A 107 -2.05 4.52 22.81
C VAL A 107 -0.86 4.67 23.77
N ARG A 108 -1.06 4.54 25.08
CA ARG A 108 0.03 4.62 26.07
C ARG A 108 1.07 3.51 25.89
N MET A 109 0.63 2.28 25.65
CA MET A 109 1.53 1.14 25.45
C MET A 109 2.37 1.31 24.18
N LEU A 110 1.77 1.72 23.06
CA LEU A 110 2.49 2.05 21.82
C LEU A 110 3.51 3.16 22.02
N LYS A 111 3.16 4.24 22.74
CA LYS A 111 4.10 5.33 23.06
C LYS A 111 5.31 4.85 23.86
N ASN A 112 5.13 3.87 24.74
CA ASN A 112 6.25 3.30 25.50
C ASN A 112 7.24 2.54 24.59
N GLU A 113 6.77 1.93 23.51
CA GLU A 113 7.64 1.25 22.53
C GLU A 113 8.40 2.23 21.63
N LEU A 114 7.78 3.37 21.29
CA LEU A 114 8.38 4.37 20.42
C LEU A 114 9.65 4.97 21.03
N GLY A 115 9.70 5.18 22.34
CA GLY A 115 10.85 5.82 23.00
C GLY A 115 12.17 5.08 22.71
N PRO A 116 12.29 3.81 23.08
CA PRO A 116 13.47 3.01 22.78
C PRO A 116 13.71 2.78 21.28
N LEU A 117 12.64 2.60 20.49
CA LEU A 117 12.76 2.41 19.04
C LEU A 117 13.28 3.65 18.32
N THR A 118 13.18 4.85 18.89
CA THR A 118 13.58 6.11 18.22
C THR A 118 14.79 6.76 18.86
N VAL A 119 15.40 6.16 19.89
CA VAL A 119 16.45 6.82 20.67
C VAL A 119 17.68 7.18 19.82
N TYR A 120 18.05 6.34 18.86
CA TYR A 120 19.17 6.61 17.94
C TYR A 120 18.88 7.76 16.96
N ILE A 121 17.59 8.04 16.69
CA ILE A 121 17.17 9.17 15.87
C ILE A 121 17.28 10.45 16.71
N ARG A 122 16.78 10.40 17.95
CA ARG A 122 16.72 11.55 18.87
C ARG A 122 18.06 11.90 19.49
N VAL A 123 18.99 10.94 19.57
CA VAL A 123 20.33 11.09 20.16
C VAL A 123 21.34 10.39 19.24
N PRO A 124 21.90 11.07 18.23
CA PRO A 124 22.75 10.46 17.20
C PRO A 124 24.02 9.77 17.73
N ASP A 125 24.58 10.25 18.84
CA ASP A 125 25.77 9.67 19.49
C ASP A 125 25.44 8.52 20.46
N TYR A 126 24.18 8.09 20.53
CA TYR A 126 23.74 7.03 21.44
C TYR A 126 23.91 5.65 20.79
N GLU A 127 24.86 4.87 21.30
CA GLU A 127 24.96 3.46 20.95
C GLU A 127 23.77 2.67 21.53
N LEU A 128 22.96 2.05 20.67
CA LEU A 128 21.84 1.20 21.06
C LEU A 128 22.32 -0.04 21.84
N GLN A 129 22.30 0.03 23.18
CA GLN A 129 22.62 -1.12 24.03
C GLN A 129 21.35 -1.88 24.44
N TYR A 130 20.84 -2.71 23.53
CA TYR A 130 19.71 -3.63 23.79
C TYR A 130 20.21 -5.04 24.12
N GLY A 131 20.41 -5.38 25.40
CA GLY A 131 20.88 -6.71 25.80
C GLY A 131 22.23 -7.12 25.17
N LYS A 132 22.57 -8.42 25.18
CA LYS A 132 23.87 -8.93 24.70
C LYS A 132 24.08 -8.85 23.18
N GLN A 133 23.07 -8.49 22.38
CA GLN A 133 23.16 -8.45 20.90
C GLN A 133 22.62 -7.17 20.21
N GLY A 134 21.85 -6.31 20.89
CA GLY A 134 21.40 -5.00 20.38
C GLY A 134 20.37 -5.04 19.24
N LEU A 135 19.36 -4.17 19.27
CA LEU A 135 18.59 -3.83 18.07
C LEU A 135 19.43 -2.84 17.25
N SER A 136 19.79 -3.17 16.00
CA SER A 136 20.54 -2.22 15.16
C SER A 136 19.64 -1.07 14.68
N PRO A 137 20.18 0.13 14.37
CA PRO A 137 19.41 1.22 13.78
C PRO A 137 18.61 0.77 12.55
N LYS A 138 19.21 -0.06 11.69
CA LYS A 138 18.54 -0.59 10.49
C LYS A 138 17.33 -1.49 10.83
N GLN A 139 17.41 -2.29 11.88
CA GLN A 139 16.27 -3.11 12.32
C GLN A 139 15.18 -2.22 12.93
N ALA A 140 15.56 -1.19 13.70
CA ALA A 140 14.64 -0.23 14.25
C ALA A 140 13.91 0.58 13.15
N ASP A 141 14.65 1.04 12.13
CA ASP A 141 14.11 1.69 10.93
C ASP A 141 12.99 0.84 10.30
N ALA A 142 13.22 -0.47 10.13
CA ALA A 142 12.26 -1.38 9.52
C ALA A 142 11.00 -1.56 10.38
N ILE A 143 11.16 -1.69 11.70
CA ILE A 143 10.03 -1.84 12.63
C ILE A 143 9.18 -0.57 12.68
N LEU A 144 9.84 0.61 12.72
CA LEU A 144 9.14 1.89 12.71
C LEU A 144 8.41 2.13 11.38
N TYR A 145 8.98 1.70 10.25
CA TYR A 145 8.31 1.76 8.94
C TYR A 145 7.06 0.88 8.91
N GLU A 146 7.14 -0.38 9.35
CA GLU A 146 5.99 -1.28 9.44
C GLU A 146 4.89 -0.70 10.36
N LEU A 147 5.29 -0.13 11.50
CA LEU A 147 4.37 0.56 12.39
C LEU A 147 3.68 1.74 11.70
N TYR A 148 4.46 2.61 11.03
CA TYR A 148 3.94 3.74 10.26
C TYR A 148 2.95 3.29 9.19
N PHE A 149 3.31 2.27 8.41
CA PHE A 149 2.48 1.75 7.32
C PHE A 149 1.14 1.22 7.83
N ASN A 150 1.15 0.38 8.86
CA ASN A 150 -0.07 -0.19 9.45
C ASN A 150 -0.96 0.88 10.08
N LEU A 151 -0.38 1.88 10.75
CA LEU A 151 -1.15 3.00 11.31
C LEU A 151 -1.81 3.86 10.20
N ASN A 152 -1.11 4.12 9.09
CA ASN A 152 -1.68 4.87 7.97
C ASN A 152 -2.81 4.10 7.28
N LYS A 153 -2.67 2.78 7.13
CA LYS A 153 -3.75 1.91 6.63
C LYS A 153 -5.00 2.03 7.51
N LEU A 154 -4.85 1.94 8.83
CA LEU A 154 -5.95 2.12 9.78
C LEU A 154 -6.58 3.52 9.69
N ILE A 155 -5.79 4.58 9.50
CA ILE A 155 -6.33 5.94 9.29
C ILE A 155 -7.19 6.00 8.04
N GLY A 156 -6.76 5.39 6.93
CA GLY A 156 -7.54 5.30 5.70
C GLY A 156 -8.90 4.62 5.93
N ASP A 157 -8.90 3.47 6.59
CA ASP A 157 -10.10 2.69 6.88
C ASP A 157 -11.07 3.41 7.85
N LEU A 158 -10.52 4.17 8.81
CA LEU A 158 -11.28 4.86 9.85
C LEU A 158 -11.72 6.29 9.45
N TRP A 159 -11.25 6.80 8.31
CA TRP A 159 -11.51 8.17 7.87
C TRP A 159 -12.99 8.45 7.65
N LYS A 160 -13.42 9.66 8.00
CA LYS A 160 -14.76 10.17 7.71
C LYS A 160 -14.66 11.60 7.19
N PRO A 161 -15.44 11.99 6.16
CA PRO A 161 -15.36 13.34 5.58
C PRO A 161 -15.55 14.47 6.60
N ASN A 162 -16.36 14.24 7.64
CA ASN A 162 -16.60 15.23 8.69
C ASN A 162 -15.39 15.49 9.60
N TYR A 163 -14.35 14.65 9.57
CA TYR A 163 -13.11 14.89 10.31
C TYR A 163 -12.28 16.04 9.74
N LYS A 164 -12.48 16.39 8.46
CA LYS A 164 -11.80 17.52 7.78
C LYS A 164 -11.97 18.87 8.47
N ARG A 165 -13.03 19.04 9.29
CA ARG A 165 -13.29 20.29 10.02
C ARG A 165 -12.41 20.50 11.25
N TYR A 166 -11.73 19.45 11.74
CA TYR A 166 -10.91 19.52 12.94
C TYR A 166 -9.46 19.80 12.55
N LYS A 167 -8.93 20.93 13.03
CA LYS A 167 -7.55 21.34 12.76
C LYS A 167 -6.52 20.58 13.61
N TYR A 168 -6.88 20.22 14.84
CA TYR A 168 -5.97 19.59 15.81
C TYR A 168 -6.47 18.21 16.23
N ILE A 169 -5.54 17.27 16.46
CA ILE A 169 -5.86 15.90 16.90
C ILE A 169 -6.65 15.93 18.22
N GLU A 170 -6.29 16.83 19.14
CA GLU A 170 -7.00 17.01 20.42
C GLU A 170 -8.49 17.37 20.24
N SER A 171 -8.82 18.07 19.16
CA SER A 171 -10.20 18.51 18.85
C SER A 171 -11.06 17.40 18.22
N LEU A 172 -10.45 16.31 17.74
CA LEU A 172 -11.20 15.19 17.16
C LEU A 172 -12.15 14.57 18.20
N PRO A 173 -13.30 14.03 17.78
CA PRO A 173 -14.16 13.26 18.66
C PRO A 173 -13.43 12.00 19.13
N SER A 174 -13.72 11.55 20.36
CA SER A 174 -13.16 10.29 20.86
C SER A 174 -13.61 9.13 19.98
N GLY A 175 -12.65 8.36 19.49
CA GLY A 175 -12.90 7.22 18.60
C GLY A 175 -11.59 6.60 18.13
N PRO A 176 -11.65 5.46 17.42
CA PRO A 176 -10.48 4.79 16.86
C PRO A 176 -9.60 5.73 16.02
N TYR A 177 -10.22 6.53 15.13
CA TYR A 177 -9.50 7.48 14.28
C TYR A 177 -8.61 8.43 15.10
N LYS A 178 -9.15 9.04 16.16
CA LYS A 178 -8.38 9.91 17.06
C LYS A 178 -7.26 9.15 17.76
N SER A 179 -7.52 7.92 18.22
CA SER A 179 -6.52 7.12 18.92
C SER A 179 -5.33 6.76 18.02
N VAL A 180 -5.57 6.39 16.77
CA VAL A 180 -4.51 6.13 15.78
C VAL A 180 -3.74 7.42 15.46
N GLN A 181 -4.43 8.54 15.24
CA GLN A 181 -3.81 9.87 15.06
C GLN A 181 -2.89 10.25 16.24
N MET A 182 -3.27 9.95 17.48
CA MET A 182 -2.44 10.22 18.66
C MET A 182 -1.14 9.41 18.69
N VAL A 183 -1.11 8.22 18.10
CA VAL A 183 0.11 7.40 17.98
C VAL A 183 0.97 7.95 16.85
N LEU A 184 0.39 8.21 15.67
CA LEU A 184 1.10 8.82 14.54
C LEU A 184 1.73 10.15 14.91
N GLY A 185 1.02 11.03 15.62
CA GLY A 185 1.58 12.31 16.06
C GLY A 185 2.77 12.14 17.02
N THR A 186 2.80 11.11 17.87
CA THR A 186 3.99 10.83 18.70
C THR A 186 5.12 10.19 17.89
N LEU A 187 4.80 9.37 16.90
CA LEU A 187 5.80 8.84 15.97
C LEU A 187 6.47 9.99 15.20
N GLU A 188 5.69 10.92 14.67
CA GLU A 188 6.17 12.14 14.00
C GLU A 188 7.04 13.00 14.92
N GLU A 189 6.60 13.21 16.17
CA GLU A 189 7.35 13.96 17.18
C GLU A 189 8.72 13.31 17.49
N TYR A 190 8.78 11.98 17.54
CA TYR A 190 10.00 11.27 17.92
C TYR A 190 10.96 11.03 16.74
N CYS A 191 10.43 10.79 15.55
CA CYS A 191 11.22 10.55 14.34
C CYS A 191 11.68 11.85 13.67
N GLY A 192 10.89 12.92 13.76
CA GLY A 192 11.16 14.18 13.07
C GLY A 192 10.77 14.17 11.57
N GLU A 193 10.62 15.36 11.00
CA GLU A 193 10.06 15.57 9.66
C GLU A 193 10.84 14.83 8.56
N ASP A 194 12.17 14.93 8.53
CA ASP A 194 13.03 14.28 7.54
C ASP A 194 12.85 12.76 7.53
N TYR A 195 12.66 12.17 8.71
CA TYR A 195 12.51 10.74 8.88
C TYR A 195 11.10 10.26 8.48
N MET A 196 10.09 11.09 8.74
CA MET A 196 8.73 10.85 8.24
C MET A 196 8.65 10.98 6.72
N ILE A 197 9.35 11.95 6.12
CA ILE A 197 9.52 12.05 4.66
C ILE A 197 10.22 10.81 4.12
N ARG A 198 11.23 10.30 4.83
CA ARG A 198 11.87 9.02 4.48
C ARG A 198 10.87 7.87 4.52
N PHE A 199 9.97 7.77 5.50
CA PHE A 199 8.94 6.73 5.48
C PHE A 199 7.93 6.87 4.35
N MET A 200 7.48 8.10 4.07
CA MET A 200 6.63 8.38 2.90
C MET A 200 7.34 8.03 1.58
N SER A 201 8.67 8.16 1.53
CA SER A 201 9.52 7.89 0.35
C SER A 201 10.28 6.55 0.40
N MET A 202 10.09 5.71 1.42
CA MET A 202 10.52 4.30 1.44
C MET A 202 9.46 3.49 0.68
N LYS A 203 9.20 3.98 -0.54
CA LYS A 203 7.92 4.06 -1.25
C LYS A 203 7.16 2.74 -1.32
N GLN A 204 5.83 2.93 -1.36
CA GLN A 204 4.95 2.17 -2.26
C GLN A 204 5.73 1.63 -3.46
N ASP A 205 5.61 0.34 -3.74
CA ASP A 205 6.32 -0.22 -4.89
C ASP A 205 5.87 0.48 -6.19
N LYS A 206 6.71 0.45 -7.22
CA LYS A 206 6.46 1.11 -8.51
C LYS A 206 5.11 0.75 -9.15
N ASN A 207 4.52 -0.42 -8.83
CA ASN A 207 3.18 -0.76 -9.31
C ASN A 207 2.10 0.03 -8.60
N THR A 208 2.21 0.19 -7.28
CA THR A 208 1.27 0.97 -6.49
C THR A 208 1.24 2.42 -6.98
N LEU A 209 2.42 3.04 -7.18
CA LEU A 209 2.52 4.38 -7.77
C LEU A 209 1.87 4.47 -9.16
N TYR A 210 2.03 3.44 -9.99
CA TYR A 210 1.38 3.38 -11.30
C TYR A 210 -0.16 3.32 -11.19
N TYR A 211 -0.70 2.45 -10.34
CA TYR A 211 -2.15 2.31 -10.21
C TYR A 211 -2.78 3.56 -9.57
N ASP A 212 -2.16 4.14 -8.55
CA ASP A 212 -2.57 5.41 -7.95
C ASP A 212 -2.57 6.54 -9.00
N ALA A 213 -1.55 6.58 -9.87
CA ALA A 213 -1.51 7.54 -10.97
C ALA A 213 -2.66 7.37 -11.96
N LEU A 214 -3.03 6.13 -12.32
CA LEU A 214 -4.13 5.87 -13.25
C LEU A 214 -5.49 6.28 -12.67
N ASP A 215 -5.74 6.02 -11.40
CA ASP A 215 -7.00 6.39 -10.74
C ASP A 215 -7.23 7.90 -10.77
N LEU A 216 -6.14 8.68 -10.67
CA LEU A 216 -6.18 10.14 -10.74
C LEU A 216 -6.55 10.69 -12.13
N LEU A 217 -6.29 9.96 -13.22
CA LEU A 217 -6.56 10.45 -14.59
C LEU A 217 -8.04 10.77 -14.83
N ASN A 218 -8.95 10.14 -14.09
CA ASN A 218 -10.39 10.41 -14.17
C ASN A 218 -10.76 11.84 -13.73
N ASN A 219 -9.87 12.56 -13.06
CA ASN A 219 -10.07 13.95 -12.60
C ASN A 219 -9.59 15.00 -13.61
N GLY A 220 -9.47 14.64 -14.89
CA GLY A 220 -9.08 15.54 -15.98
C GLY A 220 -7.65 16.05 -15.85
N LYS A 221 -7.39 17.27 -16.35
CA LYS A 221 -6.02 17.83 -16.42
C LYS A 221 -5.33 17.97 -15.07
N GLU A 222 -6.08 18.25 -14.01
CA GLU A 222 -5.50 18.35 -12.66
C GLU A 222 -5.10 16.98 -12.13
N GLY A 223 -5.94 15.97 -12.34
CA GLY A 223 -5.61 14.57 -12.10
C GLY A 223 -4.35 14.14 -12.84
N ALA A 224 -4.23 14.48 -14.12
CA ALA A 224 -3.05 14.18 -14.92
C ALA A 224 -1.75 14.84 -14.39
N ARG A 225 -1.81 16.06 -13.85
CA ARG A 225 -0.64 16.70 -13.20
C ARG A 225 -0.22 15.97 -11.92
N GLN A 226 -1.17 15.44 -11.16
CA GLN A 226 -0.88 14.67 -9.96
C GLN A 226 -0.31 13.30 -10.33
N ALA A 227 -0.95 12.60 -11.27
CA ALA A 227 -0.48 11.34 -11.84
C ALA A 227 0.97 11.43 -12.37
N LEU A 228 1.33 12.55 -13.02
CA LEU A 228 2.70 12.80 -13.46
C LEU A 228 3.73 12.71 -12.32
N LYS A 229 3.40 13.23 -11.13
CA LYS A 229 4.31 13.18 -9.97
C LYS A 229 4.56 11.73 -9.54
N PHE A 230 3.50 10.94 -9.39
CA PHE A 230 3.59 9.51 -9.03
C PHE A 230 4.38 8.70 -10.07
N LEU A 231 4.22 8.98 -11.36
CA LEU A 231 4.96 8.26 -12.40
C LEU A 231 6.43 8.68 -12.50
N VAL A 232 6.75 9.96 -12.31
CA VAL A 232 8.15 10.41 -12.16
C VAL A 232 8.78 9.72 -10.95
N GLU A 233 8.03 9.65 -9.86
CA GLU A 233 8.44 8.97 -8.63
C GLU A 233 8.69 7.47 -8.84
N ALA A 234 7.89 6.81 -9.69
CA ALA A 234 8.10 5.41 -10.08
C ALA A 234 9.34 5.22 -10.98
N LEU A 235 9.66 6.17 -11.87
CA LEU A 235 10.89 6.15 -12.68
C LEU A 235 12.15 6.31 -11.83
N GLU A 236 12.08 7.04 -10.71
CA GLU A 236 13.20 7.12 -9.76
C GLU A 236 13.50 5.77 -9.08
N ILE A 237 12.47 4.93 -8.88
CA ILE A 237 12.64 3.58 -8.31
C ILE A 237 13.23 2.63 -9.36
N ASP A 238 12.62 2.60 -10.55
CA ASP A 238 13.06 1.76 -11.65
C ASP A 238 12.86 2.50 -12.98
N SER A 239 13.95 3.08 -13.45
CA SER A 239 13.98 3.83 -14.70
C SER A 239 13.72 2.97 -15.94
N ASP A 240 13.83 1.65 -15.87
CA ASP A 240 13.55 0.73 -16.99
C ASP A 240 12.14 0.13 -16.93
N TYR A 241 11.30 0.57 -15.98
CA TYR A 241 9.97 0.01 -15.82
C TYR A 241 8.99 0.46 -16.92
N VAL A 242 8.76 -0.41 -17.90
CA VAL A 242 7.91 -0.15 -19.09
C VAL A 242 6.52 0.36 -18.73
N GLN A 243 5.89 -0.21 -17.69
CA GLN A 243 4.54 0.15 -17.27
C GLN A 243 4.43 1.65 -16.89
N THR A 244 5.47 2.23 -16.30
CA THR A 244 5.50 3.66 -15.98
C THR A 244 5.43 4.52 -17.23
N TYR A 245 6.18 4.16 -18.27
CA TYR A 245 6.12 4.85 -19.57
C TYR A 245 4.74 4.73 -20.22
N ILE A 246 4.09 3.57 -20.11
CA ILE A 246 2.70 3.40 -20.56
C ILE A 246 1.76 4.35 -19.82
N GLY A 247 1.91 4.51 -18.51
CA GLY A 247 1.14 5.50 -17.74
C GLY A 247 1.41 6.94 -18.20
N LEU A 248 2.67 7.26 -18.50
CA LEU A 248 3.07 8.59 -18.96
C LEU A 248 2.48 8.94 -20.33
N VAL A 249 2.27 7.97 -21.21
CA VAL A 249 1.54 8.18 -22.48
C VAL A 249 0.14 8.73 -22.20
N SER A 250 -0.63 8.09 -21.32
CA SER A 250 -1.98 8.55 -20.94
C SER A 250 -1.97 9.91 -20.24
N VAL A 251 -0.97 10.18 -19.40
CA VAL A 251 -0.80 11.48 -18.74
C VAL A 251 -0.54 12.59 -19.76
N TYR A 252 0.39 12.38 -20.69
CA TYR A 252 0.74 13.42 -21.66
C TYR A 252 -0.34 13.64 -22.72
N ASP A 253 -1.07 12.60 -23.11
CA ASP A 253 -2.28 12.71 -23.93
C ASP A 253 -3.32 13.63 -23.25
N ALA A 254 -3.66 13.34 -21.99
CA ALA A 254 -4.61 14.17 -21.22
C ALA A 254 -4.16 15.64 -21.05
N LEU A 255 -2.85 15.88 -21.07
CA LEU A 255 -2.26 17.22 -20.99
C LEU A 255 -2.11 17.92 -22.35
N GLY A 256 -2.31 17.21 -23.48
CA GLY A 256 -2.09 17.72 -24.83
C GLY A 256 -0.61 17.96 -25.13
N LYS A 257 0.26 17.08 -24.65
CA LYS A 257 1.73 17.15 -24.77
C LYS A 257 2.25 16.09 -25.73
N ASP A 258 1.89 16.22 -27.00
CA ASP A 258 2.13 15.20 -28.04
C ASP A 258 3.61 14.82 -28.19
N LYS A 259 4.52 15.78 -28.03
CA LYS A 259 5.96 15.52 -28.15
C LYS A 259 6.45 14.61 -27.01
N GLU A 260 6.10 14.93 -25.77
CA GLU A 260 6.45 14.12 -24.60
C GLU A 260 5.75 12.76 -24.62
N MET A 261 4.50 12.71 -25.11
CA MET A 261 3.77 11.46 -25.33
C MET A 261 4.52 10.54 -26.29
N ARG A 262 4.88 11.02 -27.49
CA ARG A 262 5.62 10.23 -28.49
C ARG A 262 6.99 9.79 -28.00
N GLU A 263 7.67 10.61 -27.20
CA GLU A 263 8.92 10.21 -26.55
C GLU A 263 8.71 9.04 -25.57
N CYS A 264 7.64 9.07 -24.77
CA CYS A 264 7.29 7.96 -23.89
C CYS A 264 6.95 6.67 -24.65
N ILE A 265 6.25 6.77 -25.78
CA ILE A 265 5.96 5.62 -26.66
C ILE A 265 7.28 4.96 -27.10
N LYS A 266 8.22 5.76 -27.62
CA LYS A 266 9.54 5.27 -28.07
C LYS A 266 10.32 4.63 -26.93
N GLN A 267 10.35 5.25 -25.75
CA GLN A 267 11.04 4.68 -24.59
C GLN A 267 10.42 3.39 -24.10
N ALA A 268 9.09 3.29 -24.04
CA ALA A 268 8.38 2.07 -23.68
C ALA A 268 8.74 0.92 -24.65
N PHE A 269 8.75 1.20 -25.95
CA PHE A 269 9.06 0.21 -26.98
C PHE A 269 10.53 -0.23 -26.93
N GLU A 270 11.48 0.70 -26.80
CA GLU A 270 12.90 0.35 -26.72
C GLU A 270 13.24 -0.44 -25.45
N LYS A 271 12.64 -0.11 -24.31
CA LYS A 271 12.78 -0.88 -23.07
C LYS A 271 12.15 -2.27 -23.19
N THR A 272 11.02 -2.37 -23.88
CA THR A 272 10.40 -3.65 -24.20
C THR A 272 11.33 -4.52 -25.07
N LYS A 273 11.93 -3.96 -26.12
CA LYS A 273 12.91 -4.67 -26.96
C LYS A 273 14.14 -5.13 -26.19
N LYS A 274 14.62 -4.31 -25.23
CA LYS A 274 15.74 -4.72 -24.36
C LYS A 274 15.37 -5.92 -23.47
N GLN A 275 14.12 -6.00 -23.02
CA GLN A 275 13.63 -7.12 -22.21
C GLN A 275 13.55 -8.43 -23.02
N PHE A 276 13.26 -8.33 -24.33
CA PHE A 276 13.07 -9.50 -25.21
C PHE A 276 14.09 -9.49 -26.35
N SER A 277 15.20 -10.20 -26.17
CA SER A 277 16.20 -10.41 -27.25
C SER A 277 15.61 -11.10 -28.49
N LYS A 278 14.55 -11.89 -28.29
CA LYS A 278 13.66 -12.40 -29.32
C LYS A 278 12.23 -12.34 -28.78
N TRP A 279 11.28 -11.91 -29.61
CA TRP A 279 9.87 -11.89 -29.24
C TRP A 279 9.38 -13.30 -28.88
N PRO A 280 8.61 -13.45 -27.78
CA PRO A 280 8.05 -14.74 -27.43
C PRO A 280 7.06 -15.21 -28.50
N GLU A 281 6.86 -16.53 -28.60
CA GLU A 281 5.87 -17.08 -29.53
C GLU A 281 4.45 -16.70 -29.12
N THR A 282 4.21 -16.64 -27.81
CA THR A 282 2.93 -16.26 -27.20
C THR A 282 3.14 -15.33 -26.03
N MET A 283 2.30 -14.30 -25.90
CA MET A 283 2.26 -13.39 -24.78
C MET A 283 0.79 -13.20 -24.35
N PRO A 284 0.27 -14.02 -23.42
CA PRO A 284 -1.14 -13.98 -23.04
C PRO A 284 -1.51 -12.66 -22.37
N TRP A 285 -2.58 -12.02 -22.83
CA TRP A 285 -3.12 -10.79 -22.25
C TRP A 285 -3.61 -10.93 -20.79
N GLY A 286 -4.00 -12.14 -20.40
CA GLY A 286 -4.49 -12.45 -19.06
C GLY A 286 -3.42 -12.29 -17.97
N ALA A 287 -2.14 -12.42 -18.32
CA ALA A 287 -1.03 -12.14 -17.40
C ALA A 287 -0.80 -10.63 -17.33
N LEU A 288 -1.00 -10.04 -16.15
CA LEU A 288 -0.97 -8.58 -15.96
C LEU A 288 0.37 -7.97 -16.39
N ASP A 289 1.47 -8.64 -16.07
CA ASP A 289 2.84 -8.19 -16.37
C ASP A 289 3.11 -8.05 -17.88
N ASN A 290 2.39 -8.81 -18.71
CA ASN A 290 2.55 -8.75 -20.16
C ASN A 290 1.96 -7.48 -20.78
N ARG A 291 0.93 -6.90 -20.14
CA ARG A 291 0.14 -5.81 -20.74
C ARG A 291 0.97 -4.58 -21.03
N ALA A 292 1.97 -4.29 -20.19
CA ALA A 292 2.89 -3.17 -20.39
C ALA A 292 3.59 -3.27 -21.75
N TYR A 293 4.19 -4.43 -22.01
CA TYR A 293 4.96 -4.70 -23.22
C TYR A 293 4.07 -4.72 -24.47
N MET A 294 2.89 -5.34 -24.38
CA MET A 294 1.95 -5.41 -25.49
C MET A 294 1.38 -4.03 -25.85
N ARG A 295 1.11 -3.18 -24.85
CA ARG A 295 0.72 -1.78 -25.09
C ARG A 295 1.85 -0.96 -25.68
N ALA A 296 3.09 -1.16 -25.24
CA ALA A 296 4.25 -0.47 -25.80
C ALA A 296 4.41 -0.75 -27.31
N ILE A 297 4.23 -2.01 -27.71
CA ILE A 297 4.25 -2.42 -29.13
C ILE A 297 3.08 -1.80 -29.89
N GLN A 298 1.87 -1.82 -29.30
CA GLN A 298 0.68 -1.24 -29.94
C GLN A 298 0.85 0.27 -30.17
N TYR A 299 1.21 1.03 -29.12
CA TYR A 299 1.39 2.48 -29.22
C TYR A 299 2.49 2.86 -30.21
N MET A 300 3.56 2.07 -30.32
CA MET A 300 4.57 2.27 -31.36
C MET A 300 3.99 2.01 -32.75
N GLY A 301 3.16 0.97 -32.92
CA GLY A 301 2.45 0.71 -34.18
C GLY A 301 1.51 1.86 -34.56
N ASP A 302 0.78 2.40 -33.58
CA ASP A 302 -0.11 3.55 -33.77
C ASP A 302 0.68 4.80 -34.19
N ASP A 303 1.79 5.14 -33.50
CA ASP A 303 2.64 6.29 -33.87
C ASP A 303 3.28 6.15 -35.27
N LEU A 304 3.65 4.92 -35.68
CA LEU A 304 4.15 4.64 -37.03
C LEU A 304 3.07 4.85 -38.08
N ALA A 305 1.85 4.33 -37.83
CA ALA A 305 0.71 4.51 -38.74
C ALA A 305 0.36 5.99 -38.92
N ASP A 306 0.29 6.74 -37.82
CA ASP A 306 0.00 8.18 -37.82
C ASP A 306 1.12 9.01 -38.48
N SER A 307 2.35 8.52 -38.42
CA SER A 307 3.51 9.15 -39.08
C SER A 307 3.67 8.74 -40.55
N GLY A 308 2.80 7.84 -41.06
CA GLY A 308 2.78 7.38 -42.44
C GLY A 308 3.67 6.18 -42.75
N ASP A 309 4.38 5.62 -41.76
CA ASP A 309 5.14 4.38 -41.90
C ASP A 309 4.21 3.16 -41.75
N LYS A 310 3.48 2.90 -42.83
CA LYS A 310 2.48 1.82 -42.87
C LYS A 310 3.11 0.44 -42.72
N ASP A 311 4.27 0.23 -43.33
CA ASP A 311 4.91 -1.08 -43.33
C ASP A 311 5.40 -1.43 -41.92
N GLY A 312 6.04 -0.49 -41.23
CA GLY A 312 6.45 -0.66 -39.83
C GLY A 312 5.27 -0.91 -38.89
N ALA A 313 4.17 -0.17 -39.06
CA ALA A 313 2.94 -0.39 -38.28
C ALA A 313 2.36 -1.80 -38.51
N ILE A 314 2.28 -2.25 -39.77
CA ILE A 314 1.80 -3.59 -40.14
C ILE A 314 2.64 -4.68 -39.46
N GLU A 315 3.96 -4.53 -39.44
CA GLU A 315 4.85 -5.50 -38.78
C GLU A 315 4.54 -5.63 -37.28
N LEU A 316 4.39 -4.52 -36.57
CA LEU A 316 4.09 -4.53 -35.13
C LEU A 316 2.69 -5.07 -34.83
N TYR A 317 1.69 -4.74 -35.64
CA TYR A 317 0.35 -5.29 -35.48
C TYR A 317 0.30 -6.80 -35.72
N LYS A 318 0.97 -7.29 -36.77
CA LYS A 318 1.08 -8.74 -37.02
C LYS A 318 1.83 -9.46 -35.91
N LEU A 319 2.86 -8.83 -35.34
CA LEU A 319 3.57 -9.35 -34.17
C LEU A 319 2.61 -9.51 -32.98
N LEU A 320 1.78 -8.51 -32.67
CA LEU A 320 0.79 -8.58 -31.60
C LEU A 320 -0.24 -9.68 -31.84
N LEU A 321 -0.78 -9.80 -33.06
CA LEU A 321 -1.74 -10.85 -33.40
C LEU A 321 -1.13 -12.25 -33.33
N LYS A 322 0.16 -12.39 -33.64
CA LYS A 322 0.87 -13.65 -33.49
C LYS A 322 1.03 -14.03 -32.01
N MET A 323 1.46 -13.08 -31.18
CA MET A 323 1.70 -13.34 -29.75
C MET A 323 0.40 -13.47 -28.95
N ASN A 324 -0.66 -12.78 -29.38
CA ASN A 324 -1.97 -12.79 -28.76
C ASN A 324 -3.08 -13.04 -29.81
N PRO A 325 -3.27 -14.29 -30.25
CA PRO A 325 -4.25 -14.64 -31.30
C PRO A 325 -5.69 -14.25 -30.96
N ASN A 326 -6.03 -14.22 -29.67
CA ASN A 326 -7.34 -13.78 -29.17
C ASN A 326 -7.60 -12.29 -29.34
N ASP A 327 -6.55 -11.53 -29.68
CA ASP A 327 -6.59 -10.11 -29.96
C ASP A 327 -7.44 -9.32 -28.96
N ASN A 328 -7.10 -9.51 -27.68
CA ASN A 328 -7.76 -8.81 -26.57
C ASN A 328 -7.55 -7.29 -26.63
N GLN A 329 -6.56 -6.81 -27.37
CA GLN A 329 -6.30 -5.39 -27.61
C GLN A 329 -7.15 -4.79 -28.74
N GLY A 330 -7.74 -5.63 -29.60
CA GLY A 330 -8.52 -5.18 -30.76
C GLY A 330 -7.64 -4.68 -31.93
N VAL A 331 -6.38 -5.08 -31.99
CA VAL A 331 -5.42 -4.64 -33.03
C VAL A 331 -5.85 -5.09 -34.43
N ARG A 332 -6.67 -6.15 -34.56
CA ARG A 332 -7.21 -6.61 -35.85
C ARG A 332 -8.02 -5.51 -36.56
N TYR A 333 -8.72 -4.67 -35.81
CA TYR A 333 -9.54 -3.61 -36.38
C TYR A 333 -8.67 -2.46 -36.88
N THR A 334 -7.67 -2.06 -36.10
CA THR A 334 -6.69 -1.04 -36.51
C THR A 334 -5.91 -1.49 -37.76
N LEU A 335 -5.46 -2.75 -37.79
CA LEU A 335 -4.75 -3.30 -38.95
C LEU A 335 -5.66 -3.40 -40.19
N ALA A 336 -6.93 -3.78 -40.02
CA ALA A 336 -7.90 -3.77 -41.11
C ALA A 336 -8.15 -2.34 -41.64
N GLY A 337 -8.28 -1.35 -40.75
CA GLY A 337 -8.40 0.06 -41.11
C GLY A 337 -7.21 0.54 -41.93
N LEU A 338 -5.98 0.21 -41.48
CA LEU A 338 -4.76 0.56 -42.17
C LEU A 338 -4.70 -0.03 -43.60
N TYR A 339 -5.13 -1.28 -43.79
CA TYR A 339 -5.26 -1.90 -45.12
C TYR A 339 -6.36 -1.27 -45.98
N ALA A 340 -7.44 -0.81 -45.37
CA ALA A 340 -8.53 -0.12 -46.06
C ALA A 340 -8.18 1.35 -46.39
N GLY A 341 -7.09 1.87 -45.84
CA GLY A 341 -6.68 3.27 -46.04
C GLY A 341 -7.48 4.27 -45.20
N ILE A 342 -8.10 3.81 -44.10
CA ILE A 342 -8.77 4.67 -43.13
C ILE A 342 -7.91 4.82 -41.87
N SER A 343 -8.05 5.96 -41.22
CA SER A 343 -7.26 6.34 -40.03
C SER A 343 -7.71 5.60 -38.77
N GLY A 344 -6.84 5.59 -37.75
CA GLY A 344 -7.21 5.10 -36.42
C GLY A 344 -8.39 5.88 -35.80
N SER A 345 -8.51 7.18 -36.10
CA SER A 345 -9.65 8.00 -35.68
C SER A 345 -10.97 7.48 -36.27
N GLU A 346 -11.00 7.16 -37.56
CA GLU A 346 -12.18 6.59 -38.20
C GLU A 346 -12.55 5.22 -37.61
N ILE A 347 -11.55 4.40 -37.26
CA ILE A 347 -11.80 3.14 -36.53
C ILE A 347 -12.42 3.40 -35.16
N ASN A 348 -11.93 4.38 -34.41
CA ASN A 348 -12.49 4.74 -33.11
C ASN A 348 -13.93 5.24 -33.23
N GLU A 349 -14.25 6.03 -34.26
CA GLU A 349 -15.62 6.46 -34.55
C GLU A 349 -16.55 5.28 -34.86
N MET A 350 -16.06 4.26 -35.57
CA MET A 350 -16.82 3.02 -35.80
C MET A 350 -17.07 2.26 -34.50
N PHE A 351 -16.11 2.25 -33.57
CA PHE A 351 -16.31 1.68 -32.23
C PHE A 351 -17.35 2.46 -31.42
N ASP A 352 -17.30 3.79 -31.43
CA ASP A 352 -18.26 4.64 -30.73
C ASP A 352 -19.68 4.44 -31.26
N GLU A 353 -19.83 4.38 -32.59
CA GLU A 353 -21.11 4.06 -33.23
C GLU A 353 -21.60 2.66 -32.82
N GLY A 354 -20.71 1.67 -32.85
CA GLY A 354 -21.03 0.29 -32.49
C GLY A 354 -21.42 0.14 -31.02
N ASN A 355 -20.70 0.81 -30.11
CA ASN A 355 -21.01 0.84 -28.68
C ASN A 355 -22.38 1.48 -28.43
N LYS A 356 -22.70 2.59 -29.13
CA LYS A 356 -24.00 3.27 -29.00
C LYS A 356 -25.16 2.40 -29.50
N LYS A 357 -24.95 1.63 -30.57
CA LYS A 357 -25.96 0.77 -31.19
C LYS A 357 -25.98 -0.65 -30.64
N GLN A 358 -24.97 -1.03 -29.87
CA GLN A 358 -24.67 -2.42 -29.50
C GLN A 358 -24.53 -3.32 -30.75
N ASP A 359 -23.91 -2.79 -31.81
CA ASP A 359 -23.73 -3.47 -33.10
C ASP A 359 -22.37 -3.12 -33.73
N TRP A 360 -21.47 -4.10 -33.76
CA TRP A 360 -20.12 -3.95 -34.33
C TRP A 360 -19.99 -4.59 -35.72
N SER A 361 -21.10 -4.91 -36.41
CA SER A 361 -21.08 -5.61 -37.69
C SER A 361 -20.23 -4.91 -38.75
N LYS A 362 -20.18 -3.56 -38.75
CA LYS A 362 -19.32 -2.79 -39.66
C LYS A 362 -17.82 -3.06 -39.44
N LEU A 363 -17.39 -3.16 -38.19
CA LEU A 363 -16.01 -3.46 -37.82
C LEU A 363 -15.66 -4.90 -38.18
N GLU A 364 -16.57 -5.85 -37.94
CA GLU A 364 -16.39 -7.25 -38.33
C GLU A 364 -16.32 -7.42 -39.86
N GLU A 365 -17.20 -6.74 -40.61
CA GLU A 365 -17.19 -6.78 -42.08
C GLU A 365 -15.90 -6.20 -42.66
N LEU A 366 -15.40 -5.10 -42.07
CA LEU A 366 -14.11 -4.51 -42.43
C LEU A 366 -12.97 -5.52 -42.23
N VAL A 367 -12.91 -6.15 -41.05
CA VAL A 367 -11.90 -7.18 -40.74
C VAL A 367 -12.01 -8.35 -41.70
N ASP A 368 -13.21 -8.90 -41.92
CA ASP A 368 -13.43 -10.03 -42.83
C ASP A 368 -13.01 -9.70 -44.27
N THR A 369 -13.37 -8.52 -44.75
CA THR A 369 -13.03 -8.05 -46.10
C THR A 369 -11.52 -7.91 -46.29
N GLN A 370 -10.84 -7.30 -45.32
CA GLN A 370 -9.40 -7.07 -45.41
C GLN A 370 -8.60 -8.34 -45.13
N ASN A 371 -9.09 -9.21 -44.25
CA ASN A 371 -8.43 -10.45 -43.91
C ASN A 371 -8.49 -11.47 -45.06
N LYS A 372 -9.58 -11.49 -45.85
CA LYS A 372 -9.66 -12.29 -47.10
C LYS A 372 -8.57 -11.91 -48.11
N LYS A 373 -8.16 -10.64 -48.15
CA LYS A 373 -7.16 -10.11 -49.08
C LYS A 373 -5.73 -10.26 -48.56
N ASN A 374 -5.54 -10.00 -47.27
CA ASN A 374 -4.21 -9.81 -46.68
C ASN A 374 -3.77 -10.95 -45.73
N LEU A 375 -4.68 -11.87 -45.36
CA LEU A 375 -4.44 -13.06 -44.54
C LEU A 375 -3.67 -12.76 -43.24
N PHE A 376 -4.07 -11.70 -42.53
CA PHE A 376 -3.30 -11.17 -41.40
C PHE A 376 -3.73 -11.73 -40.04
N TRP A 377 -4.93 -12.32 -39.92
CA TRP A 377 -5.45 -12.84 -38.65
C TRP A 377 -6.16 -14.17 -38.85
N LYS A 378 -5.99 -15.08 -37.89
CA LYS A 378 -6.74 -16.34 -37.81
C LYS A 378 -7.60 -16.27 -36.57
N LYS A 379 -8.91 -16.29 -36.76
CA LYS A 379 -9.86 -16.33 -35.64
C LYS A 379 -9.57 -17.59 -34.80
N PRO A 380 -9.30 -17.45 -33.49
CA PRO A 380 -9.14 -18.59 -32.60
C PRO A 380 -10.42 -19.43 -32.61
N GLN A 381 -10.26 -20.76 -32.50
CA GLN A 381 -11.38 -21.71 -32.41
C GLN A 381 -11.98 -21.71 -31.01
#